data_AF-A0A3S5AZD1-F1
#
_entry.id   AF-A0A3S5AZD1-F1
#
_cell.length_a   1.000
_cell.length_b   1.000
_cell.length_c   1.000
_cell.angle_alpha   90.00
_cell.angle_beta   90.00
_cell.angle_gamma   90.00
#
_symmetry.space_group_name_H-M   'P 1'
#
loop_
_entity.id
_entity.type
_entity.pdbx_description
1 polymer ?
#
loop_
_entity_poly.entity_id
_entity_poly.type
_entity_poly.pdbx_seq_one_letter_code
_entity_poly.pdbx_strand_id
1 'polypeptide(L)'
;MNLLEVVSNDKNEIIPINVARVIGLSLDELADLLGVSETSLKDEKIGCNISIQTKLHNAVEVIMLVSTWAGGPYQACSWYRNIPLPALGNVTAETAVKMGLGSYVLVFVESISLGGYA
;
A
#
# COMPACT_ATOMS: atom_id res chain seq x y z
N MET A 1 -5.39 -14.03 7.95
CA MET A 1 -4.78 -14.37 6.65
C MET A 1 -3.86 -13.22 6.30
N ASN A 2 -2.55 -13.45 6.25
CA ASN A 2 -1.58 -12.38 5.99
C ASN A 2 -1.54 -12.14 4.48
N LEU A 3 -2.04 -10.99 4.03
CA LEU A 3 -2.20 -10.69 2.60
C LEU A 3 -0.83 -10.56 1.90
N LEU A 4 0.23 -10.24 2.64
CA LEU A 4 1.60 -10.24 2.13
C LEU A 4 1.98 -11.64 1.62
N GLU A 5 1.59 -12.70 2.33
CA GLU A 5 1.84 -14.08 1.87
C GLU A 5 1.03 -14.43 0.61
N VAL A 6 -0.13 -13.80 0.42
CA VAL A 6 -1.01 -14.04 -0.75
C VAL A 6 -0.49 -13.34 -2.00
N VAL A 7 0.16 -12.18 -1.83
CA VAL A 7 0.66 -11.37 -2.94
C VAL A 7 2.13 -11.62 -3.26
N SER A 8 2.87 -12.29 -2.39
CA SER A 8 4.28 -12.61 -2.59
C SER A 8 4.51 -13.95 -3.29
N ASN A 9 5.68 -14.12 -3.91
CA ASN A 9 6.16 -15.39 -4.42
C ASN A 9 7.01 -16.17 -3.38
N ASP A 10 7.51 -17.35 -3.75
CA ASP A 10 8.40 -18.20 -2.92
C ASP A 10 9.70 -17.48 -2.47
N LYS A 11 10.13 -16.45 -3.20
CA LYS A 11 11.30 -15.61 -2.88
C LYS A 11 10.94 -14.39 -2.04
N ASN A 12 9.71 -14.30 -1.54
CA ASN A 12 9.16 -13.17 -0.77
C ASN A 12 9.11 -11.84 -1.56
N GLU A 13 9.06 -11.90 -2.89
CA GLU A 13 8.89 -10.73 -3.75
C GLU A 13 7.40 -10.50 -4.00
N ILE A 14 6.94 -9.27 -3.82
CA ILE A 14 5.54 -8.88 -4.04
C ILE A 14 5.24 -8.83 -5.53
N ILE A 15 4.24 -9.61 -5.95
CA ILE A 15 3.76 -9.69 -7.32
C ILE A 15 2.66 -8.63 -7.56
N PRO A 16 2.89 -7.61 -8.43
CA PRO A 16 1.96 -6.50 -8.61
C PRO A 16 0.54 -6.91 -9.03
N ILE A 17 0.40 -7.93 -9.90
CA ILE A 17 -0.92 -8.38 -10.36
C ILE A 17 -1.76 -9.00 -9.24
N ASN A 18 -1.12 -9.66 -8.27
CA ASN A 18 -1.82 -10.21 -7.11
C ASN A 18 -2.27 -9.09 -6.18
N VAL A 19 -1.43 -8.08 -5.95
CA VAL A 19 -1.79 -6.87 -5.21
C VAL A 19 -3.02 -6.19 -5.83
N ALA A 20 -2.97 -5.93 -7.14
CA ALA A 20 -4.08 -5.31 -7.86
C ALA A 20 -5.38 -6.10 -7.71
N ARG A 21 -5.33 -7.43 -7.89
CA ARG A 21 -6.48 -8.32 -7.74
C ARG A 21 -7.09 -8.28 -6.34
N VAL A 22 -6.26 -8.26 -5.31
CA VAL A 22 -6.73 -8.30 -3.92
C VAL A 22 -7.35 -6.97 -3.48
N ILE A 23 -6.81 -5.85 -3.95
CA ILE A 23 -7.37 -4.51 -3.68
C ILE A 23 -8.61 -4.25 -4.55
N GLY A 24 -8.73 -4.95 -5.70
CA GLY A 24 -9.80 -4.75 -6.67
C GLY A 24 -9.49 -3.63 -7.68
N LEU A 25 -8.21 -3.41 -7.97
CA LEU A 25 -7.72 -2.42 -8.93
C LEU A 25 -7.22 -3.09 -10.21
N SER A 26 -7.17 -2.34 -11.29
CA SER A 26 -6.36 -2.68 -12.46
C SER A 26 -4.87 -2.43 -12.19
N LEU A 27 -3.98 -3.01 -13.02
CA LEU A 27 -2.54 -2.82 -12.86
C LEU A 27 -2.11 -1.38 -13.13
N ASP A 28 -2.79 -0.69 -14.04
CA ASP A 28 -2.59 0.74 -14.33
C ASP A 28 -2.97 1.62 -13.13
N GLU A 29 -4.12 1.37 -12.50
CA GLU A 29 -4.51 2.07 -11.27
C GLU A 29 -3.55 1.80 -10.11
N LEU A 30 -2.96 0.59 -10.03
CA LEU A 30 -1.93 0.29 -9.05
C LEU A 30 -0.64 1.06 -9.35
N ALA A 31 -0.26 1.18 -10.62
CA ALA A 31 0.92 1.93 -11.04
C ALA A 31 0.76 3.42 -10.67
N ASP A 32 -0.41 4.00 -10.97
CA ASP A 32 -0.75 5.36 -10.57
C ASP A 32 -0.70 5.53 -9.05
N LEU A 33 -1.29 4.63 -8.28
CA LEU A 33 -1.29 4.66 -6.81
C LEU A 33 0.14 4.71 -6.23
N LEU A 34 1.07 3.95 -6.81
CA LEU A 34 2.46 3.88 -6.34
C LEU A 34 3.36 5.01 -6.90
N GLY A 35 2.87 5.74 -7.92
CA GLY A 35 3.61 6.75 -8.65
C GLY A 35 4.73 6.16 -9.52
N VAL A 36 4.47 5.01 -10.15
CA VAL A 36 5.41 4.33 -11.06
C VAL A 36 4.73 4.07 -12.41
N SER A 37 5.50 3.75 -13.44
CA SER A 37 4.91 3.39 -14.74
C SER A 37 4.36 1.96 -14.72
N GLU A 38 3.25 1.72 -15.44
CA GLU A 38 2.69 0.37 -15.62
C GLU A 38 3.73 -0.60 -16.21
N THR A 39 4.59 -0.11 -17.11
CA THR A 39 5.69 -0.88 -17.70
C THR A 39 6.70 -1.34 -16.65
N SER A 40 6.96 -0.54 -15.62
CA SER A 40 7.82 -0.93 -14.50
C SER A 40 7.17 -2.04 -13.67
N LEU A 41 5.84 -2.05 -13.55
CA LEU A 41 5.10 -3.11 -12.85
C LEU A 41 5.04 -4.43 -13.61
N LYS A 42 5.14 -4.38 -14.94
CA LYS A 42 5.15 -5.57 -15.81
C LYS A 42 6.54 -6.17 -16.01
N ASP A 43 7.59 -5.48 -15.56
CA ASP A 43 8.97 -5.92 -15.74
C ASP A 43 9.25 -7.19 -14.94
N GLU A 44 9.86 -8.19 -15.59
CA GLU A 44 10.18 -9.48 -14.96
C GLU A 44 11.20 -9.34 -13.81
N LYS A 45 11.98 -8.26 -13.78
CA LYS A 45 12.97 -7.96 -12.73
C LYS A 45 12.42 -7.02 -11.66
N ILE A 46 11.11 -6.80 -11.60
CA ILE A 46 10.51 -5.94 -10.58
C ILE A 46 10.85 -6.37 -9.14
N GLY A 47 11.02 -7.68 -8.89
CA GLY A 47 11.45 -8.21 -7.59
C GLY A 47 12.83 -7.69 -7.16
N CYS A 48 13.71 -7.40 -8.12
CA CYS A 48 15.03 -6.81 -7.86
C CYS A 48 14.98 -5.28 -7.63
N ASN A 49 13.86 -4.62 -7.95
CA ASN A 49 13.72 -3.19 -7.74
C ASN A 49 13.23 -2.89 -6.33
N ILE A 50 14.18 -2.69 -5.42
CA ILE A 50 13.94 -2.44 -3.99
C ILE A 50 12.97 -1.27 -3.76
N SER A 51 13.05 -0.20 -4.56
CA SER A 51 12.18 0.97 -4.40
C SER A 51 10.71 0.64 -4.71
N ILE A 52 10.46 -0.08 -5.80
CA ILE A 52 9.10 -0.50 -6.18
C ILE A 52 8.56 -1.53 -5.18
N GLN A 53 9.37 -2.51 -4.79
CA GLN A 53 8.99 -3.51 -3.78
C GLN A 53 8.65 -2.87 -2.44
N THR A 54 9.42 -1.86 -2.00
CA THR A 54 9.14 -1.12 -0.76
C THR A 54 7.82 -0.36 -0.86
N LYS A 55 7.55 0.29 -1.99
CA LYS A 55 6.27 0.99 -2.22
C LYS A 55 5.09 0.02 -2.22
N LEU A 56 5.22 -1.13 -2.90
CA LEU A 56 4.23 -2.20 -2.90
C LEU A 56 3.94 -2.71 -1.49
N HIS A 57 5.01 -3.02 -0.74
CA HIS A 57 4.90 -3.52 0.63
C HIS A 57 4.16 -2.52 1.53
N ASN A 58 4.60 -1.28 1.53
CA ASN A 58 3.99 -0.24 2.34
C ASN A 58 2.53 0.00 1.96
N ALA A 59 2.19 0.03 0.66
CA ALA A 59 0.82 0.23 0.22
C ALA A 59 -0.09 -0.93 0.66
N VAL A 60 0.35 -2.17 0.47
CA VAL A 60 -0.40 -3.37 0.87
C VAL A 60 -0.62 -3.40 2.38
N GLU A 61 0.42 -3.13 3.16
CA GLU A 61 0.36 -3.19 4.61
C GLU A 61 -0.54 -2.09 5.18
N VAL A 62 -0.48 -0.87 4.65
CA VAL A 62 -1.39 0.23 5.05
C VAL A 62 -2.84 -0.14 4.73
N ILE A 63 -3.12 -0.59 3.49
CA ILE A 63 -4.49 -0.94 3.07
C ILE A 63 -5.03 -2.08 3.94
N MET A 64 -4.23 -3.09 4.26
CA MET A 64 -4.63 -4.16 5.17
C MET A 64 -4.98 -3.65 6.56
N LEU A 65 -4.07 -2.87 7.16
CA LEU A 65 -4.25 -2.38 8.52
C LEU A 65 -5.50 -1.52 8.63
N VAL A 66 -5.71 -0.64 7.66
CA VAL A 66 -6.90 0.20 7.56
C VAL A 66 -8.16 -0.63 7.29
N SER A 67 -8.07 -1.72 6.51
CA SER A 67 -9.23 -2.59 6.21
C SER A 67 -9.87 -3.19 7.46
N THR A 68 -9.09 -3.37 8.53
CA THR A 68 -9.59 -3.91 9.80
C THR A 68 -10.67 -3.04 10.46
N TRP A 69 -10.68 -1.72 10.17
CA TRP A 69 -11.63 -0.77 10.73
C TRP A 69 -12.36 0.10 9.70
N ALA A 70 -11.92 0.13 8.44
CA ALA A 70 -12.59 0.86 7.36
C ALA A 70 -13.76 0.09 6.72
N GLY A 71 -13.97 -1.18 7.07
CA GLY A 71 -15.07 -2.00 6.55
C GLY A 71 -14.74 -2.76 5.25
N GLY A 72 -13.44 -2.93 4.94
CA GLY A 72 -12.97 -3.75 3.82
C GLY A 72 -11.86 -3.09 2.98
N PRO A 73 -11.25 -3.84 2.04
CA PRO A 73 -10.15 -3.38 1.20
C PRO A 73 -10.53 -2.22 0.28
N TYR A 74 -11.77 -2.19 -0.21
CA TYR A 74 -12.26 -1.10 -1.05
C TYR A 74 -12.33 0.22 -0.28
N GLN A 75 -12.97 0.22 0.89
CA GLN A 75 -13.06 1.38 1.77
C GLN A 75 -11.69 1.82 2.29
N ALA A 76 -10.80 0.87 2.59
CA ALA A 76 -9.42 1.17 2.96
C ALA A 76 -8.64 1.84 1.82
N CYS A 77 -8.86 1.40 0.57
CA CYS A 77 -8.29 2.07 -0.60
C CYS A 77 -8.87 3.49 -0.77
N SER A 78 -10.17 3.70 -0.52
CA SER A 78 -10.74 5.05 -0.49
C SER A 78 -10.11 5.92 0.59
N TRP A 79 -9.89 5.38 1.81
CA TRP A 79 -9.21 6.09 2.88
C TRP A 79 -7.78 6.48 2.48
N TYR A 80 -7.04 5.52 1.91
CA TYR A 80 -5.65 5.68 1.48
C TYR A 80 -5.46 6.84 0.50
N ARG A 81 -6.42 7.02 -0.42
CA ARG A 81 -6.37 8.07 -1.45
C ARG A 81 -6.90 9.42 -0.98
N ASN A 82 -7.86 9.44 -0.04
CA ASN A 82 -8.64 10.66 0.24
C ASN A 82 -8.43 11.26 1.63
N ILE A 83 -7.93 10.48 2.61
CA ILE A 83 -7.82 10.97 3.98
C ILE A 83 -6.44 11.58 4.23
N PRO A 84 -6.36 12.89 4.53
CA PRO A 84 -5.10 13.54 4.83
C PRO A 84 -4.58 13.10 6.20
N LEU A 85 -3.26 12.97 6.32
CA LEU A 85 -2.56 12.56 7.52
C LEU A 85 -1.92 13.79 8.19
N PRO A 86 -2.48 14.30 9.31
CA PRO A 86 -1.97 15.52 9.93
C PRO A 86 -0.50 15.43 10.34
N ALA A 87 -0.07 14.25 10.81
CA ALA A 87 1.31 14.00 11.24
C ALA A 87 2.33 13.98 10.09
N LEU A 88 1.88 13.87 8.83
CA LEU A 88 2.74 13.83 7.64
C LEU A 88 2.59 15.11 6.79
N GLY A 89 2.24 16.25 7.40
CA GLY A 89 2.07 17.50 6.67
C GLY A 89 0.75 17.59 5.90
N ASN A 90 -0.27 16.88 6.37
CA ASN A 90 -1.63 16.90 5.82
C ASN A 90 -1.75 16.37 4.38
N VAL A 91 -0.85 15.45 4.00
CA VAL A 91 -0.90 14.72 2.72
C VAL A 91 -1.61 13.37 2.90
N THR A 92 -2.10 12.79 1.82
CA THR A 92 -2.74 11.47 1.83
C THR A 92 -1.70 10.34 1.93
N ALA A 93 -2.12 9.14 2.34
CA ALA A 93 -1.25 7.97 2.38
C ALA A 93 -0.64 7.65 1.01
N GLU A 94 -1.43 7.81 -0.05
CA GLU A 94 -0.97 7.71 -1.44
C GLU A 94 0.17 8.69 -1.73
N THR A 95 -0.02 9.96 -1.40
CA THR A 95 0.99 11.00 -1.62
C THR A 95 2.28 10.68 -0.84
N ALA A 96 2.14 10.25 0.41
CA ALA A 96 3.28 9.88 1.25
C ALA A 96 4.05 8.66 0.67
N VAL A 97 3.36 7.63 0.18
CA VAL A 97 4.02 6.49 -0.48
C VAL A 97 4.70 6.90 -1.79
N LYS A 98 4.08 7.80 -2.57
CA LYS A 98 4.71 8.39 -3.76
C LYS A 98 6.02 9.10 -3.39
N MET A 99 6.05 9.82 -2.27
CA MET A 99 7.24 10.49 -1.71
C MET A 99 8.26 9.54 -1.04
N GLY A 100 7.97 8.25 -0.92
CA GLY A 100 8.85 7.28 -0.23
C GLY A 100 8.71 7.26 1.29
N LEU A 101 7.67 7.91 1.84
CA LEU A 101 7.38 8.01 3.28
C LEU A 101 6.40 6.91 3.76
N GLY A 102 6.25 5.82 3.02
CA GLY A 102 5.25 4.78 3.30
C GLY A 102 5.39 4.13 4.70
N SER A 103 6.61 3.97 5.18
CA SER A 103 6.86 3.48 6.55
C SER A 103 6.33 4.42 7.63
N TYR A 104 6.37 5.74 7.41
CA TYR A 104 5.79 6.71 8.34
C TYR A 104 4.25 6.67 8.34
N VAL A 105 3.65 6.34 7.19
CA VAL A 105 2.20 6.11 7.12
C VAL A 105 1.82 4.91 7.99
N LEU A 106 2.58 3.81 7.89
CA LEU A 106 2.34 2.61 8.71
C LEU A 106 2.40 2.93 10.20
N VAL A 107 3.48 3.57 10.66
CA VAL A 107 3.63 3.99 12.06
C VAL A 107 2.46 4.87 12.51
N PHE A 108 2.02 5.80 11.67
CA PHE A 108 0.85 6.62 11.96
C PHE A 108 -0.42 5.78 12.10
N VAL A 109 -0.70 4.88 11.15
CA VAL A 109 -1.89 4.02 11.16
C VAL A 109 -1.87 3.05 12.35
N GLU A 110 -0.69 2.53 12.72
CA GLU A 110 -0.53 1.73 13.93
C GLU A 110 -0.81 2.55 15.19
N SER A 111 -0.34 3.81 15.25
CA SER A 111 -0.57 4.69 16.40
C SER A 111 -2.05 5.00 16.62
N ILE A 112 -2.83 5.24 15.55
CA ILE A 112 -4.28 5.45 15.67
C ILE A 112 -5.01 4.15 16.04
N SER A 113 -4.48 3.00 15.61
CA SER A 113 -5.05 1.68 15.95
C SER A 113 -4.78 1.32 17.42
N LEU A 114 -3.64 1.72 17.97
CA LEU A 114 -3.29 1.58 19.38
C LEU A 114 -4.01 2.61 20.28
N GLY A 115 -4.27 3.81 19.76
CA GLY A 115 -4.92 4.92 20.47
C GLY A 115 -6.44 4.79 20.65
N GLY A 116 -7.07 3.76 20.09
CA GLY A 116 -8.51 3.47 20.27
C GLY A 116 -8.91 2.91 21.65
N TYR A 117 -7.93 2.72 22.54
CA TYR A 117 -8.12 2.37 23.95
C TYR A 117 -7.70 3.53 24.87
N ALA A 118 -8.38 4.68 24.78
CA ALA A 118 -8.29 5.72 25.80
C ALA A 118 -9.61 6.48 25.92
#